data_AF-A0A0D2J2L3-F1
#
_entry.id   AF-A0A0D2J2L3-F1
#
_cell.length_a   1.000
_cell.length_b   1.000
_cell.length_c   1.000
_cell.angle_alpha   90.00
_cell.angle_beta   90.00
_cell.angle_gamma   90.00
#
_symmetry.space_group_name_H-M   'P 1'
#
loop_
_entity.id
_entity.type
_entity.pdbx_description
1 polymer ?
#
loop_
_entity_poly.entity_id
_entity_poly.type
_entity_poly.pdbx_seq_one_letter_code
_entity_poly.pdbx_strand_id
1 'polypeptide(L)'
;MTAAPPAAAASQRQFSSSAAAQPLTAGGGPPQQQAQQKQAPRKKQQRAPDPQPSQRSLRGKATNEYNRERAAWRRQVGALRRQWHEEHQAARRGAADAAARDARERRALADLRASQKQEDSGHGPMLRDLRAAERELEAAERRLRMAYRTRIRERILERYKQQRYEELLGRSRHWIAREALEDRVRQAVENPVSM
;
A
#
# COMPACT_ATOMS: atom_id res chain seq x y z
N MET A 1 -23.93 17.90 26.54
CA MET A 1 -23.43 19.20 27.05
C MET A 1 -21.94 19.02 27.15
N THR A 2 -21.10 19.46 26.20
CA THR A 2 -20.56 20.80 25.88
C THR A 2 -19.32 20.44 25.03
N ALA A 3 -18.84 21.10 24.00
CA ALA A 3 -19.23 22.22 23.15
C ALA A 3 -18.30 22.10 21.90
N ALA A 4 -18.77 22.48 20.71
CA ALA A 4 -17.90 22.99 19.63
C ALA A 4 -17.32 24.37 20.07
N PRO A 5 -16.34 25.05 19.42
CA PRO A 5 -15.95 25.08 17.98
C PRO A 5 -14.42 25.40 17.76
N PRO A 6 -13.91 26.25 16.81
CA PRO A 6 -13.94 26.26 15.33
C PRO A 6 -12.56 26.38 14.61
N ALA A 7 -12.59 26.19 13.29
CA ALA A 7 -11.92 26.93 12.17
C ALA A 7 -10.42 27.32 12.15
N ALA A 8 -9.73 26.91 11.07
CA ALA A 8 -8.79 27.69 10.23
C ALA A 8 -8.50 26.86 8.95
N ALA A 9 -8.90 27.25 7.73
CA ALA A 9 -8.47 28.36 6.86
C ALA A 9 -7.01 28.26 6.39
N ALA A 10 -6.83 28.37 5.05
CA ALA A 10 -5.61 28.45 4.21
C ALA A 10 -5.32 27.16 3.40
N SER A 11 -5.03 27.16 2.10
CA SER A 11 -4.76 28.22 1.14
C SER A 11 -4.98 27.68 -0.29
N GLN A 12 -5.90 28.30 -1.03
CA GLN A 12 -5.94 28.20 -2.49
C GLN A 12 -4.70 28.89 -3.07
N ARG A 13 -3.87 28.17 -3.83
CA ARG A 13 -2.92 28.79 -4.75
C ARG A 13 -3.46 28.68 -6.17
N GLN A 14 -4.06 29.78 -6.60
CA GLN A 14 -4.29 30.08 -8.01
C GLN A 14 -2.96 30.54 -8.60
N PHE A 15 -2.46 29.85 -9.63
CA PHE A 15 -1.44 30.40 -10.52
C PHE A 15 -2.10 30.72 -11.85
N SER A 16 -2.48 31.98 -11.97
CA SER A 16 -2.73 32.64 -13.24
C SER A 16 -1.38 33.08 -13.81
N SER A 17 -1.03 32.61 -15.01
CA SER A 17 -0.02 33.30 -15.83
C SER A 17 -0.51 33.30 -17.28
N SER A 18 -1.22 34.38 -17.57
CA SER A 18 -1.46 34.90 -18.92
C SER A 18 -0.15 35.48 -19.46
N ALA A 19 0.26 35.06 -20.64
CA ALA A 19 1.22 35.78 -21.46
C ALA A 19 0.88 35.53 -22.93
N ALA A 20 0.13 36.48 -23.50
CA ALA A 20 -0.13 36.58 -24.91
C ALA A 20 0.90 37.50 -25.60
N ALA A 21 1.05 37.25 -26.90
CA ALA A 21 1.62 38.11 -27.95
C ALA A 21 3.15 38.25 -28.06
N GLN A 22 3.70 37.72 -29.15
CA GLN A 22 4.21 38.54 -30.27
C GLN A 22 4.60 37.66 -31.49
N PRO A 23 4.01 37.88 -32.68
CA PRO A 23 4.54 37.36 -33.95
C PRO A 23 5.35 38.44 -34.68
N LEU A 24 6.61 38.16 -35.01
CA LEU A 24 7.37 38.98 -35.95
C LEU A 24 7.28 38.38 -37.35
N THR A 25 6.33 38.90 -38.12
CA THR A 25 6.35 38.91 -39.57
C THR A 25 7.35 39.96 -40.04
N ALA A 26 8.35 39.56 -40.82
CA ALA A 26 9.09 40.48 -41.69
C ALA A 26 9.25 39.82 -43.05
N GLY A 27 8.32 40.16 -43.95
CA GLY A 27 8.52 40.01 -45.38
C GLY A 27 9.58 41.01 -45.86
N GLY A 28 10.31 40.63 -46.89
CA GLY A 28 11.35 41.45 -47.50
C GLY A 28 12.06 40.70 -48.61
N GLY A 29 11.36 40.53 -49.73
CA GLY A 29 11.93 40.10 -51.01
C GLY A 29 12.82 41.17 -51.67
N PRO A 30 13.33 40.92 -52.88
CA PRO A 30 14.73 41.09 -53.29
C PRO A 30 15.01 42.39 -54.07
N PRO A 31 16.23 42.55 -54.63
CA PRO A 31 16.25 42.63 -56.08
C PRO A 31 17.39 41.86 -56.79
N GLN A 32 17.02 41.40 -57.97
CA GLN A 32 17.88 40.99 -59.08
C GLN A 32 18.89 42.11 -59.42
N GLN A 33 20.14 41.74 -59.65
CA GLN A 33 21.00 42.50 -60.57
C GLN A 33 21.49 41.59 -61.68
N GLN A 34 20.95 41.88 -62.85
CA GLN A 34 21.45 41.46 -64.15
C GLN A 34 22.78 42.18 -64.40
N ALA A 35 23.80 41.45 -64.83
CA ALA A 35 24.93 42.03 -65.56
C ALA A 35 25.09 41.26 -66.86
N GLN A 36 24.80 41.96 -67.95
CA GLN A 36 24.91 41.50 -69.33
C GLN A 36 26.39 41.42 -69.78
N GLN A 37 26.65 40.39 -70.58
CA GLN A 37 27.45 40.35 -71.81
C GLN A 37 28.84 41.03 -71.87
N LYS A 38 29.85 40.22 -72.23
CA LYS A 38 30.69 40.44 -73.43
C LYS A 38 31.42 39.14 -73.84
N GLN A 39 31.06 38.61 -75.01
CA GLN A 39 31.92 37.78 -75.86
C GLN A 39 33.00 38.71 -76.47
N ALA A 40 34.19 38.35 -76.98
CA ALA A 40 34.88 37.15 -77.46
C ALA A 40 36.41 37.50 -77.52
N PRO A 41 37.30 36.89 -78.33
CA PRO A 41 37.79 35.51 -78.39
C PRO A 41 39.35 35.36 -78.27
N ARG A 42 39.78 34.10 -78.11
CA ARG A 42 41.04 33.44 -78.55
C ARG A 42 42.37 34.21 -78.52
N LYS A 43 43.35 33.70 -77.73
CA LYS A 43 44.76 33.58 -78.16
C LYS A 43 45.44 32.29 -77.66
N LYS A 44 45.90 31.53 -78.65
CA LYS A 44 47.15 30.73 -78.78
C LYS A 44 47.70 29.93 -77.59
N GLN A 45 47.81 28.63 -77.89
CA GLN A 45 48.80 27.66 -77.41
C GLN A 45 50.14 28.27 -76.97
N GLN A 46 50.66 27.79 -75.84
CA GLN A 46 52.07 27.45 -75.67
C GLN A 46 52.19 26.40 -74.56
N ARG A 47 52.71 25.24 -74.93
CA ARG A 47 53.04 24.11 -74.07
C ARG A 47 54.52 24.26 -73.72
N ALA A 48 54.83 24.51 -72.46
CA ALA A 48 56.19 24.47 -71.90
C ALA A 48 56.10 24.36 -70.36
N PRO A 49 57.20 23.94 -69.71
CA PRO A 49 57.34 22.73 -68.90
C PRO A 49 56.70 22.85 -67.50
N ASP A 50 56.66 21.71 -66.78
CA ASP A 50 56.03 21.56 -65.46
C ASP A 50 56.28 22.75 -64.53
N PRO A 51 55.23 23.51 -64.13
CA PRO A 51 55.40 24.63 -63.23
C PRO A 51 55.64 24.11 -61.82
N GLN A 52 56.82 24.40 -61.26
CA GLN A 52 57.00 24.36 -59.82
C GLN A 52 55.90 25.23 -59.17
N PRO A 53 55.19 24.72 -58.14
CA PRO A 53 54.08 25.44 -57.56
C PRO A 53 54.59 26.71 -56.87
N SER A 54 54.17 27.88 -57.36
CA SER A 54 54.43 29.14 -56.69
C SER A 54 53.86 29.10 -55.26
N GLN A 55 54.56 29.69 -54.29
CA GLN A 55 54.16 29.65 -52.87
C GLN A 55 52.74 30.18 -52.63
N ARG A 56 52.23 31.07 -53.49
CA ARG A 56 50.85 31.55 -53.47
C ARG A 56 49.82 30.47 -53.83
N SER A 57 50.16 29.54 -54.72
CA SER A 57 49.32 28.38 -55.06
C SER A 57 49.29 27.32 -53.95
N LEU A 58 50.42 27.13 -53.25
CA LEU A 58 50.49 26.26 -52.06
C LEU A 58 49.64 26.81 -50.91
N ARG A 59 49.69 28.13 -50.67
CA ARG A 59 48.86 28.79 -49.66
C ARG A 59 47.35 28.68 -49.97
N GLY A 60 46.96 28.82 -51.23
CA GLY A 60 45.57 28.65 -51.68
C GLY A 60 45.06 27.22 -51.49
N LYS A 61 45.88 26.21 -51.77
CA LYS A 61 45.56 24.79 -51.53
C LYS A 61 45.37 24.51 -50.03
N ALA A 62 46.29 24.97 -49.18
CA ALA A 62 46.20 24.81 -47.73
C ALA A 62 44.93 25.48 -47.14
N THR A 63 44.55 26.67 -47.62
CA THR A 63 43.29 27.31 -47.16
C THR A 63 42.03 26.56 -47.60
N ASN A 64 42.04 25.95 -48.77
CA ASN A 64 40.91 25.15 -49.25
C ASN A 64 40.79 23.83 -48.49
N GLU A 65 41.90 23.18 -48.18
CA GLU A 65 41.95 21.98 -47.33
C GLU A 65 41.45 22.30 -45.92
N TYR A 66 41.94 23.37 -45.30
CA TYR A 66 41.44 23.85 -44.00
C TYR A 66 39.93 24.11 -44.01
N ASN A 67 39.41 24.78 -45.05
CA ASN A 67 37.98 25.04 -45.15
C ASN A 67 37.16 23.75 -45.35
N ARG A 68 37.69 22.76 -46.09
CA ARG A 68 37.07 21.44 -46.24
C ARG A 68 37.03 20.69 -44.92
N GLU A 69 38.15 20.64 -44.20
CA GLU A 69 38.24 20.02 -42.88
C GLU A 69 37.30 20.70 -41.88
N ARG A 70 37.27 22.03 -41.86
CA ARG A 70 36.36 22.81 -41.02
C ARG A 70 34.89 22.54 -41.36
N ALA A 71 34.54 22.41 -42.64
CA ALA A 71 33.19 22.06 -43.07
C ALA A 71 32.82 20.62 -42.68
N ALA A 72 33.73 19.66 -42.84
CA ALA A 72 33.56 18.28 -42.41
C ALA A 72 33.38 18.20 -40.88
N TRP A 73 34.23 18.88 -40.11
CA TRP A 73 34.12 18.97 -38.66
C TRP A 73 32.79 19.57 -38.21
N ARG A 74 32.33 20.66 -38.84
CA ARG A 74 30.99 21.25 -38.55
C ARG A 74 29.85 20.27 -38.82
N ARG A 75 29.94 19.48 -39.89
CA ARG A 75 28.95 18.43 -40.20
C ARG A 75 28.97 17.32 -39.15
N GLN A 76 30.16 16.86 -38.74
CA GLN A 76 30.32 15.84 -37.69
C GLN A 76 29.76 16.33 -36.35
N VAL A 77 30.11 17.55 -35.92
CA VAL A 77 29.58 18.16 -34.70
C VAL A 77 28.07 18.34 -34.79
N GLY A 78 27.55 18.74 -35.95
CA GLY A 78 26.10 18.85 -36.20
C GLY A 78 25.38 17.50 -36.07
N ALA A 79 25.97 16.42 -36.59
CA ALA A 79 25.44 15.07 -36.48
C ALA A 79 25.46 14.58 -35.02
N LEU A 80 26.57 14.77 -34.30
CA LEU A 80 26.69 14.43 -32.88
C LEU A 80 25.65 15.16 -32.01
N ARG A 81 25.39 16.45 -32.29
CA ARG A 81 24.36 17.20 -31.58
C ARG A 81 22.95 16.68 -31.84
N ARG A 82 22.65 16.26 -33.07
CA ARG A 82 21.36 15.64 -33.41
C ARG A 82 21.20 14.30 -32.71
N GLN A 83 22.22 13.44 -32.79
CA GLN A 83 22.23 12.15 -32.11
C GLN A 83 22.04 12.32 -30.60
N TRP A 84 22.77 13.23 -29.96
CA TRP A 84 22.61 13.51 -28.53
C TRP A 84 21.20 14.00 -28.19
N HIS A 85 20.61 14.86 -29.03
CA HIS A 85 19.25 15.33 -28.82
C HIS A 85 18.23 14.19 -28.96
N GLU A 86 18.39 13.32 -29.95
CA GLU A 86 17.53 12.15 -30.17
C GLU A 86 17.63 11.16 -29.00
N GLU A 87 18.84 10.83 -28.55
CA GLU A 87 19.09 9.98 -27.38
C GLU A 87 18.45 10.57 -26.11
N HIS A 88 18.62 11.87 -25.89
CA HIS A 88 18.04 12.55 -24.73
C HIS A 88 16.50 12.54 -24.78
N GLN A 89 15.90 12.78 -25.95
CA GLN A 89 14.44 12.71 -26.10
C GLN A 89 13.92 11.28 -25.94
N ALA A 90 14.63 10.28 -26.47
CA ALA A 90 14.30 8.87 -26.30
C ALA A 90 14.36 8.45 -24.82
N ALA A 91 15.39 8.87 -24.09
CA ALA A 91 15.51 8.61 -22.66
C ALA A 91 14.35 9.24 -21.86
N ARG A 92 13.98 10.49 -22.17
CA ARG A 92 12.82 11.15 -21.53
C ARG A 92 11.50 10.45 -21.80
N ARG A 93 11.27 10.02 -23.05
CA ARG A 93 10.06 9.26 -23.42
C ARG A 93 10.03 7.91 -22.72
N GLY A 94 11.16 7.19 -22.71
CA GLY A 94 11.29 5.91 -22.00
C GLY A 94 10.99 6.03 -20.51
N ALA A 95 11.49 7.08 -19.85
CA ALA A 95 11.19 7.34 -18.43
C ALA A 95 9.70 7.66 -18.20
N ALA A 96 9.08 8.46 -19.07
CA ALA A 96 7.66 8.79 -18.99
C ALA A 96 6.77 7.54 -19.21
N ASP A 97 7.12 6.70 -20.19
CA ASP A 97 6.39 5.46 -20.49
C ASP A 97 6.52 4.43 -19.36
N ALA A 98 7.72 4.30 -18.75
CA ALA A 98 7.92 3.46 -17.58
C ALA A 98 7.08 3.93 -16.39
N ALA A 99 7.10 5.23 -16.08
CA ALA A 99 6.27 5.80 -15.02
C ALA A 99 4.77 5.61 -15.28
N ALA A 100 4.34 5.70 -16.55
CA ALA A 100 2.95 5.45 -16.93
C ALA A 100 2.54 3.99 -16.74
N ARG A 101 3.43 3.02 -16.99
CA ARG A 101 3.19 1.59 -16.72
C ARG A 101 3.08 1.32 -15.23
N ASP A 102 4.03 1.80 -14.43
CA ASP A 102 3.99 1.68 -12.97
C ASP A 102 2.70 2.27 -12.38
N ALA A 103 2.26 3.42 -12.89
CA ALA A 103 1.01 4.03 -12.45
C ALA A 103 -0.22 3.18 -12.79
N ARG A 104 -0.24 2.51 -13.95
CA ARG A 104 -1.32 1.58 -14.33
C ARG A 104 -1.32 0.33 -13.46
N GLU A 105 -0.15 -0.25 -13.20
CA GLU A 105 -0.01 -1.43 -12.34
C GLU A 105 -0.46 -1.12 -10.90
N ARG A 106 -0.05 0.03 -10.35
CA ARG A 106 -0.48 0.46 -9.01
C ARG A 106 -1.99 0.66 -8.94
N ARG A 107 -2.61 1.21 -9.99
CA ARG A 107 -4.08 1.35 -10.07
C ARG A 107 -4.76 -0.01 -10.13
N ALA A 108 -4.30 -0.91 -10.99
CA ALA A 108 -4.85 -2.26 -11.09
C ALA A 108 -4.75 -3.03 -9.76
N LEU A 109 -3.64 -2.91 -9.04
CA LEU A 109 -3.49 -3.50 -7.70
C LEU A 109 -4.41 -2.85 -6.66
N ALA A 110 -4.63 -1.54 -6.73
CA ALA A 110 -5.55 -0.84 -5.86
C ALA A 110 -7.01 -1.29 -6.12
N ASP A 111 -7.39 -1.43 -7.38
CA ASP A 111 -8.72 -1.89 -7.78
C ASP A 111 -8.96 -3.33 -7.32
N LEU A 112 -7.97 -4.22 -7.46
CA LEU A 112 -8.05 -5.61 -6.99
C LEU A 112 -8.16 -5.69 -5.46
N ARG A 113 -7.45 -4.84 -4.71
CA ARG A 113 -7.60 -4.76 -3.25
C ARG A 113 -8.97 -4.21 -2.86
N ALA A 114 -9.50 -3.25 -3.61
CA ALA A 114 -10.81 -2.69 -3.35
C ALA A 114 -11.92 -3.72 -3.58
N SER A 115 -11.84 -4.52 -4.66
CA SER A 115 -12.80 -5.60 -4.93
C SER A 115 -12.74 -6.69 -3.86
N GLN A 116 -11.54 -7.15 -3.48
CA GLN A 116 -11.37 -8.12 -2.39
C GLN A 116 -11.94 -7.60 -1.07
N LYS A 117 -11.67 -6.33 -0.72
CA LYS A 117 -12.23 -5.72 0.48
C LYS A 117 -13.75 -5.66 0.43
N GLN A 118 -14.35 -5.43 -0.74
CA GLN A 118 -15.79 -5.41 -0.92
C GLN A 118 -16.39 -6.81 -0.73
N GLU A 119 -15.77 -7.84 -1.27
CA GLU A 119 -16.14 -9.25 -1.04
C GLU A 119 -16.02 -9.63 0.45
N ASP A 120 -14.90 -9.28 1.08
CA ASP A 120 -14.65 -9.55 2.50
C ASP A 120 -15.59 -8.76 3.43
N SER A 121 -16.06 -7.58 3.02
CA SER A 121 -16.90 -6.72 3.84
C SER A 121 -18.25 -7.36 4.19
N GLY A 122 -18.75 -8.27 3.34
CA GLY A 122 -19.97 -9.03 3.62
C GLY A 122 -19.74 -10.23 4.55
N HIS A 123 -18.59 -10.89 4.43
CA HIS A 123 -18.32 -12.13 5.17
C HIS A 123 -17.69 -11.90 6.55
N GLY A 124 -16.93 -10.83 6.73
CA GLY A 124 -16.24 -10.52 7.99
C GLY A 124 -17.18 -10.40 9.20
N PRO A 125 -18.25 -9.58 9.14
CA PRO A 125 -19.23 -9.47 10.23
C PRO A 125 -19.96 -10.80 10.47
N MET A 126 -20.43 -11.46 9.42
CA MET A 126 -21.14 -12.75 9.53
C MET A 126 -20.30 -13.83 10.23
N LEU A 127 -19.02 -13.96 9.89
CA LEU A 127 -18.12 -14.94 10.51
C LEU A 127 -17.81 -14.58 11.98
N ARG A 128 -17.79 -13.29 12.33
CA ARG A 128 -17.65 -12.85 13.73
C ARG A 128 -18.90 -13.19 14.52
N ASP A 129 -20.08 -12.96 13.96
CA ASP A 129 -21.36 -13.24 14.59
C ASP A 129 -21.55 -14.74 14.82
N LEU A 130 -21.18 -15.58 13.85
CA LEU A 130 -21.18 -17.04 14.00
C LEU A 130 -20.27 -17.49 15.15
N ARG A 131 -19.04 -16.99 15.22
CA ARG A 131 -18.12 -17.32 16.32
C ARG A 131 -18.61 -16.80 17.67
N ALA A 132 -19.32 -15.67 17.70
CA ALA A 132 -19.93 -15.17 18.94
C ALA A 132 -21.05 -16.11 19.40
N ALA A 133 -21.94 -16.52 18.48
CA ALA A 133 -23.01 -17.47 18.77
C ALA A 133 -22.47 -18.83 19.26
N GLU A 134 -21.40 -19.35 18.65
CA GLU A 134 -20.73 -20.59 19.11
C GLU A 134 -20.24 -20.48 20.55
N ARG A 135 -19.59 -19.36 20.91
CA ARG A 135 -19.12 -19.12 22.29
C ARG A 135 -20.27 -19.01 23.28
N GLU A 136 -21.37 -18.38 22.88
CA GLU A 136 -22.56 -18.27 23.72
C GLU A 136 -23.21 -19.64 23.97
N LEU A 137 -23.29 -20.49 22.95
CA LEU A 137 -23.76 -21.86 23.07
C LEU A 137 -22.87 -22.67 24.01
N GLU A 138 -21.54 -22.61 23.85
CA GLU A 138 -20.61 -23.28 24.77
C GLU A 138 -20.77 -22.79 26.22
N ALA A 139 -20.95 -21.48 26.41
CA ALA A 139 -21.17 -20.91 27.74
C ALA A 139 -22.51 -21.38 28.33
N ALA A 140 -23.57 -21.47 27.53
CA ALA A 140 -24.86 -21.99 27.93
C ALA A 140 -24.77 -23.47 28.33
N GLU A 141 -24.07 -24.30 27.56
CA GLU A 141 -23.83 -25.70 27.91
C GLU A 141 -23.07 -25.86 29.24
N ARG A 142 -22.02 -25.05 29.46
CA ARG A 142 -21.27 -25.08 30.71
C ARG A 142 -22.16 -24.70 31.90
N ARG A 143 -23.01 -23.67 31.76
CA ARG A 143 -23.98 -23.27 32.78
C ARG A 143 -24.97 -24.39 33.07
N LEU A 144 -25.50 -25.05 32.03
CA LEU A 144 -26.42 -26.18 32.19
C LEU A 144 -25.78 -27.35 32.94
N ARG A 145 -24.53 -27.72 32.58
CA ARG A 145 -23.79 -28.79 33.26
C ARG A 145 -23.55 -28.46 34.74
N MET A 146 -23.22 -27.22 35.06
CA MET A 146 -23.05 -26.79 36.45
C MET A 146 -24.36 -26.82 37.23
N ALA A 147 -25.45 -26.32 36.64
CA ALA A 147 -26.78 -26.39 37.25
C ALA A 147 -27.20 -27.83 37.55
N TYR A 148 -26.96 -28.76 36.63
CA TYR A 148 -27.24 -30.18 36.83
C TYR A 148 -26.43 -30.78 38.00
N ARG A 149 -25.13 -30.47 38.08
CA ARG A 149 -24.26 -30.91 39.20
C ARG A 149 -24.74 -30.37 40.54
N THR A 150 -25.12 -29.09 40.59
CA THR A 150 -25.67 -28.46 41.79
C THR A 150 -26.95 -29.16 42.24
N ARG A 151 -27.87 -29.42 41.30
CA ARG A 151 -29.12 -30.13 41.59
C ARG A 151 -28.89 -31.55 42.15
N ILE A 152 -27.92 -32.29 41.62
CA ILE A 152 -27.54 -33.60 42.18
C ILE A 152 -27.01 -33.44 43.61
N ARG A 153 -26.11 -32.49 43.84
CA ARG A 153 -25.53 -32.24 45.16
C ARG A 153 -26.61 -31.89 46.19
N GLU A 154 -27.54 -31.02 45.83
CA GLU A 154 -28.67 -30.66 46.68
C GLU A 154 -29.51 -31.89 47.06
N ARG A 155 -29.87 -32.72 46.08
CA ARG A 155 -30.63 -33.96 46.32
C ARG A 155 -29.89 -34.93 47.25
N ILE A 156 -28.57 -35.06 47.10
CA ILE A 156 -27.74 -35.88 47.99
C ILE A 156 -27.78 -35.32 49.41
N LEU A 157 -27.57 -34.01 49.57
CA LEU A 157 -27.58 -33.35 50.87
C LEU A 157 -28.95 -33.46 51.56
N GLU A 158 -30.04 -33.31 50.82
CA GLU A 158 -31.40 -33.49 51.33
C GLU A 158 -31.61 -34.92 51.84
N ARG A 159 -31.20 -35.92 51.07
CA ARG A 159 -31.27 -37.33 51.49
C ARG A 159 -30.49 -37.58 52.78
N TYR A 160 -29.26 -37.08 52.87
CA TYR A 160 -28.45 -37.23 54.09
C TYR A 160 -29.07 -36.52 55.29
N LYS A 161 -29.64 -35.32 55.09
CA LYS A 161 -30.34 -34.60 56.16
C LYS A 161 -31.54 -35.39 56.66
N GLN A 162 -32.34 -35.95 55.75
CA GLN A 162 -33.50 -36.78 56.10
C GLN A 162 -33.08 -38.05 56.84
N GLN A 163 -32.11 -38.79 56.33
CA GLN A 163 -31.58 -39.99 56.98
C GLN A 163 -31.06 -39.70 58.39
N ARG A 164 -30.26 -38.63 58.54
CA ARG A 164 -29.74 -38.24 59.86
C ARG A 164 -30.85 -37.83 60.82
N TYR A 165 -31.88 -37.14 60.33
CA TYR A 165 -33.05 -36.77 61.12
C TYR A 165 -33.81 -38.01 61.61
N GLU A 166 -34.06 -38.98 60.73
CA GLU A 166 -34.71 -40.25 61.08
C GLU A 166 -33.87 -41.08 62.07
N GLU A 167 -32.55 -41.16 61.87
CA GLU A 167 -31.64 -41.82 62.81
C GLU A 167 -31.65 -41.17 64.20
N LEU A 168 -31.61 -39.84 64.25
CA LEU A 168 -31.67 -39.09 65.51
C LEU A 168 -33.02 -39.29 66.21
N LEU A 169 -34.13 -39.27 65.48
CA LEU A 169 -35.45 -39.59 66.02
C LEU A 169 -35.53 -41.03 66.54
N GLY A 170 -34.98 -41.99 65.78
CA GLY A 170 -34.90 -43.39 66.18
C GLY A 170 -34.13 -43.55 67.48
N ARG A 171 -32.97 -42.88 67.62
CA ARG A 171 -32.16 -42.88 68.85
C ARG A 171 -32.85 -42.14 70.00
N SER A 172 -33.51 -41.01 69.72
CA SER A 172 -34.16 -40.21 70.76
C SER A 172 -35.34 -40.91 71.41
N ARG A 173 -36.00 -41.85 70.73
CA ARG A 173 -37.02 -42.73 71.32
C ARG A 173 -36.49 -43.60 72.46
N HIS A 174 -35.19 -43.85 72.49
CA HIS A 174 -34.53 -44.64 73.55
C HIS A 174 -33.92 -43.76 74.64
N TRP A 175 -34.14 -42.44 74.57
CA TRP A 175 -33.70 -41.54 75.63
C TRP A 175 -34.56 -41.75 76.87
N ILE A 176 -33.89 -41.81 78.02
CA ILE A 176 -34.54 -42.06 79.30
C ILE A 176 -35.16 -40.74 79.77
N ALA A 177 -36.49 -40.74 79.96
CA ALA A 177 -37.18 -39.60 80.55
C ALA A 177 -36.65 -39.35 81.98
N ARG A 178 -36.62 -38.08 82.40
CA ARG A 178 -36.04 -37.69 83.70
C ARG A 178 -36.63 -38.45 84.88
N GLU A 179 -37.93 -38.72 84.82
CA GLU A 179 -38.68 -39.45 85.85
C GLU A 179 -38.28 -40.92 85.96
N ALA A 180 -37.86 -41.55 84.84
CA ALA A 180 -37.48 -42.97 84.79
C ALA A 180 -35.96 -43.19 84.91
N LEU A 181 -35.19 -42.13 85.18
CA LEU A 181 -33.73 -42.17 85.13
C LEU A 181 -33.14 -43.01 86.28
N GLU A 182 -33.60 -42.80 87.51
CA GLU A 182 -33.07 -43.49 88.69
C GLU A 182 -33.30 -45.01 88.63
N ASP A 183 -34.47 -45.42 88.13
CA ASP A 183 -34.81 -46.83 87.97
C ASP A 183 -33.94 -47.49 86.90
N ARG A 184 -33.67 -46.79 85.79
CA ARG A 184 -32.77 -47.30 84.74
C ARG A 184 -31.32 -47.44 85.23
N VAL A 185 -30.86 -46.50 86.06
CA VAL A 185 -29.51 -46.54 86.66
C VAL A 185 -29.39 -47.74 87.60
N ARG A 186 -30.37 -47.97 88.47
CA ARG A 186 -30.39 -49.17 89.34
C ARG A 186 -30.35 -50.46 88.51
N GLN A 187 -31.18 -50.55 87.47
CA GLN A 187 -31.23 -51.72 86.59
C GLN A 187 -29.90 -51.97 85.85
N ALA A 188 -29.19 -50.91 85.45
CA ALA A 188 -27.87 -51.01 84.82
C ALA A 188 -26.76 -51.41 85.79
N VAL A 189 -26.86 -51.04 87.07
CA VAL A 189 -25.93 -51.48 88.13
C VAL A 189 -26.14 -52.95 88.47
N GLU A 190 -27.40 -53.40 88.51
CA GLU A 190 -27.75 -54.80 88.80
C GLU A 190 -27.44 -55.74 87.63
N ASN A 191 -27.58 -55.27 86.39
CA ASN A 191 -27.24 -56.01 85.17
C ASN A 191 -26.19 -55.24 84.36
N PRO A 192 -24.92 -55.26 84.77
CA PRO A 192 -23.88 -54.61 84.01
C PRO A 192 -23.74 -55.28 82.65
N VAL A 193 -23.88 -54.51 81.58
CA VAL A 193 -23.60 -54.99 80.23
C VAL A 193 -22.10 -55.21 80.13
N SER A 194 -21.68 -56.46 80.10
CA SER A 194 -20.29 -56.84 79.84
C SER A 194 -19.91 -56.41 78.43
N MET A 195 -18.95 -55.49 78.31
CA MET A 195 -18.22 -55.26 77.06
C MET A 195 -17.08 -56.26 76.93
#